data_AF-A0A377M5G5-F1
#
_entry.id   AF-A0A377M5G5-F1
#
_cell.length_a   1.000
_cell.length_b   1.000
_cell.length_c   1.000
_cell.angle_alpha   90.00
_cell.angle_beta   90.00
_cell.angle_gamma   90.00
#
_symmetry.space_group_name_H-M   'P 1'
#
loop_
_entity.id
_entity.type
_entity.pdbx_description
1 polymer ?
#
loop_
_entity_poly.entity_id
_entity_poly.type
_entity_poly.pdbx_seq_one_letter_code
_entity_poly.pdbx_strand_id
1 'polypeptide(L)' 'MVEAIPGMNNITVVLRNPHTLALDAIERLQRWWEESEALEPESARLRSRWCMGAQGDPILAWWLNTVG' A
#
# COMPACT_ATOMS: atom_id res chain seq x y z
N MET A 1 -11.60 16.09 -3.44
CA MET A 1 -10.61 15.30 -2.68
C MET A 1 -9.56 16.23 -2.09
N VAL A 2 -9.19 16.01 -0.83
CA VAL A 2 -8.09 16.70 -0.15
C VAL A 2 -6.82 15.86 -0.26
N GLU A 3 -6.96 14.56 0.02
CA GLU A 3 -5.83 13.65 0.19
C GLU A 3 -6.27 12.19 -0.04
N ALA A 4 -5.34 11.35 -0.49
CA ALA A 4 -5.43 9.88 -0.46
C ALA A 4 -4.25 9.33 0.34
N ILE A 5 -4.56 8.42 1.25
CA ILE A 5 -3.59 7.76 2.10
C ILE A 5 -3.69 6.26 1.82
N PRO A 6 -2.68 5.64 1.16
CA PRO A 6 -2.65 4.21 0.93
C PRO A 6 -2.26 3.46 2.20
N GLY A 7 -2.97 2.36 2.49
CA GLY A 7 -2.62 1.37 3.50
C GLY A 7 -2.07 0.09 2.86
N MET A 8 -2.11 -1.04 3.58
CA MET A 8 -1.65 -2.33 3.03
C MET A 8 -2.55 -2.82 1.88
N ASN A 9 -3.86 -2.88 2.12
CA ASN A 9 -4.88 -3.35 1.17
C ASN A 9 -6.08 -2.41 1.08
N ASN A 10 -5.93 -1.16 1.54
CA ASN A 10 -7.01 -0.18 1.52
C ASN A 10 -6.46 1.19 1.12
N ILE A 11 -7.37 2.09 0.72
CA ILE A 11 -7.07 3.50 0.49
C ILE A 11 -8.06 4.32 1.31
N THR A 12 -7.55 5.23 2.12
CA THR A 12 -8.37 6.23 2.82
C THR A 12 -8.40 7.51 2.00
N VAL A 13 -9.58 8.01 1.68
CA VAL A 13 -9.77 9.24 0.91
C VAL A 13 -10.43 10.31 1.76
N VAL A 14 -9.78 11.47 1.89
CA VAL A 14 -10.30 12.62 2.63
C VAL A 14 -11.02 13.56 1.67
N LEU A 15 -12.29 13.86 1.93
CA LEU A 15 -13.13 14.73 1.10
C LEU A 15 -13.24 16.13 1.70
N ARG A 16 -13.19 17.18 0.86
CA ARG A 16 -13.40 18.58 1.31
C ARG A 16 -14.82 18.79 1.83
N ASN A 17 -15.81 18.26 1.09
CA ASN A 17 -17.23 18.39 1.38
C ASN A 17 -17.88 17.00 1.41
N PRO A 18 -17.70 16.23 2.51
CA PRO A 18 -18.15 14.84 2.57
C PRO A 18 -19.67 14.70 2.42
N HIS A 19 -20.46 15.62 2.96
CA HIS A 19 -21.93 15.57 2.88
C HIS A 19 -22.49 15.56 1.46
N THR A 20 -21.79 16.16 0.51
CA THR A 20 -22.23 16.25 -0.89
C THR A 20 -21.46 15.33 -1.82
N LEU A 21 -20.24 14.90 -1.43
CA LEU A 21 -19.32 14.18 -2.31
C LEU A 21 -19.15 12.70 -1.94
N ALA A 22 -19.70 12.24 -0.83
CA ALA A 22 -19.47 10.87 -0.35
C ALA A 22 -19.92 9.81 -1.36
N LEU A 23 -21.13 9.92 -1.90
CA LEU A 23 -21.68 8.92 -2.82
C LEU A 23 -20.89 8.88 -4.14
N ASP A 24 -20.71 10.03 -4.79
CA ASP A 24 -19.92 10.15 -6.02
C ASP A 24 -18.48 9.67 -5.83
N ALA A 25 -17.88 9.90 -4.66
CA ALA A 25 -16.53 9.44 -4.37
C ALA A 25 -16.46 7.92 -4.28
N ILE A 26 -17.46 7.27 -3.69
CA ILE A 26 -17.53 5.80 -3.62
C ILE A 26 -17.65 5.21 -5.03
N GLU A 27 -18.59 5.70 -5.84
CA GLU A 27 -18.81 5.19 -7.20
C GLU A 27 -17.55 5.35 -8.07
N ARG A 28 -16.88 6.51 -7.97
CA ARG A 28 -15.63 6.75 -8.69
C ARG A 28 -14.51 5.84 -8.22
N LEU A 29 -14.38 5.60 -6.91
CA LEU A 29 -13.36 4.71 -6.36
C LEU A 29 -13.60 3.25 -6.77
N GLN A 30 -14.85 2.79 -6.78
CA GLN A 30 -15.19 1.45 -7.25
C GLN A 30 -14.80 1.26 -8.72
N ARG A 31 -15.18 2.21 -9.58
CA ARG A 31 -14.84 2.13 -11.02
C ARG A 31 -13.33 2.16 -11.24
N TRP A 32 -12.61 3.05 -10.55
CA TRP A 32 -11.15 3.11 -10.66
C TRP A 32 -10.46 1.85 -10.15
N TRP A 33 -11.04 1.19 -9.14
CA TRP A 33 -10.54 -0.08 -8.65
C TRP A 33 -10.63 -1.16 -9.73
N GLU A 34 -11.80 -1.32 -10.34
CA GLU A 34 -12.03 -2.26 -11.44
C GLU A 34 -11.10 -1.97 -12.64
N GLU A 35 -10.95 -0.70 -13.01
CA GLU A 35 -10.03 -0.27 -14.07
C GLU A 35 -8.57 -0.61 -13.73
N SER A 36 -8.16 -0.47 -12.46
CA SER A 36 -6.79 -0.73 -12.02
C SER A 36 -6.47 -2.22 -11.99
N GLU A 37 -7.42 -3.10 -11.66
CA GLU A 37 -7.21 -4.55 -11.71
C GLU A 37 -6.96 -5.07 -13.14
N ALA A 38 -7.42 -4.35 -14.15
CA ALA A 38 -7.16 -4.67 -15.56
C ALA A 38 -5.76 -4.21 -16.05
N LEU A 39 -5.04 -3.43 -15.26
CA LEU A 39 -3.74 -2.86 -15.61
C LEU A 39 -2.60 -3.59 -14.88
N GLU A 40 -1.54 -3.93 -15.61
CA GLU A 40 -0.30 -4.41 -14.99
C GLU A 40 0.56 -3.20 -14.59
N PRO A 41 0.82 -2.97 -13.29
CA PRO A 41 1.54 -1.78 -12.85
C PRO A 41 3.02 -1.83 -13.25
N GLU A 42 3.52 -0.71 -13.77
CA GLU A 42 4.93 -0.58 -14.12
C GLU A 42 5.79 -0.58 -12.84
N SER A 43 6.61 -1.61 -12.70
CA SER A 43 7.47 -1.79 -11.53
C SER A 43 8.71 -0.90 -11.63
N ALA A 44 8.70 0.23 -10.92
CA ALA A 44 9.91 1.02 -10.69
C ALA A 44 10.87 0.28 -9.76
N ARG A 45 11.87 -0.43 -10.33
CA ARG A 45 12.87 -1.17 -9.55
C ARG A 45 13.90 -0.23 -8.92
N LEU A 46 13.69 0.10 -7.65
CA LEU A 46 14.71 0.74 -6.82
C LEU A 46 15.60 -0.34 -6.18
N ARG A 47 16.89 -0.35 -6.52
CA ARG A 47 17.87 -1.24 -5.88
C ARG A 47 18.44 -0.57 -4.63
N SER A 48 17.85 -0.87 -3.49
CA SER A 48 18.40 -0.51 -2.19
C SER A 48 19.50 -1.50 -1.79
N ARG A 49 20.68 -0.98 -1.44
CA ARG A 49 21.80 -1.78 -0.93
C ARG A 49 21.59 -2.06 0.56
N TRP A 50 20.77 -3.06 0.87
CA TRP A 50 20.63 -3.53 2.25
C TRP A 50 21.76 -4.50 2.60
N CYS A 51 22.31 -4.40 3.81
CA CYS A 51 23.22 -5.40 4.38
C CYS A 51 22.39 -6.36 5.25
N MET A 52 22.25 -7.61 4.83
CA MET A 52 21.58 -8.66 5.61
C MET A 52 22.54 -9.19 6.68
N GLY A 53 22.08 -9.29 7.93
CA GLY A 53 22.72 -10.07 8.99
C GLY A 53 24.18 -9.71 9.23
N ALA A 54 24.43 -8.58 9.90
CA ALA A 54 25.71 -8.43 10.59
C ALA A 54 25.91 -9.67 11.50
N GLN A 55 27.10 -10.25 11.47
CA GLN A 55 27.37 -11.53 12.12
C GLN A 55 26.97 -11.46 13.60
N GLY A 56 25.96 -12.24 13.98
CA GLY A 56 25.39 -12.25 15.34
C GLY A 56 24.10 -11.48 15.56
N ASP A 57 23.33 -11.12 14.52
CA ASP A 57 22.01 -10.50 14.68
C ASP A 57 21.01 -11.45 15.39
N PRO A 58 20.66 -11.19 16.67
CA PRO A 58 19.76 -12.04 17.42
C PRO A 58 18.32 -11.98 16.89
N ILE A 59 17.94 -10.93 16.16
CA ILE A 59 16.61 -10.81 15.54
C ILE A 59 16.51 -11.76 14.36
N LEU A 60 17.56 -11.86 13.54
CA LEU A 60 17.61 -12.82 12.43
C LEU A 60 17.57 -14.27 12.95
N ALA A 61 18.31 -14.59 14.00
CA ALA A 61 18.29 -15.91 14.63
C ALA A 61 16.90 -16.26 15.21
N TRP A 62 16.25 -15.30 15.88
CA TRP A 62 14.90 -15.46 16.38
C TRP A 62 13.87 -15.66 15.25
N TRP A 63 13.96 -14.87 14.18
CA TRP A 63 13.03 -14.92 13.05
C TRP A 63 13.11 -16.28 12.34
N LEU A 64 14.33 -16.78 12.07
CA LEU A 64 14.56 -18.09 11.47
C LEU A 64 13.98 -19.25 12.29
N ASN A 65 14.03 -19.17 13.63
CA ASN A 65 13.50 -20.21 14.50
C ASN A 65 11.97 -20.13 14.71
N THR A 66 11.38 -18.96 14.49
CA THR A 66 9.96 -18.71 14.81
C THR A 66 9.06 -18.78 13.59
N VAL A 67 9.55 -18.31 12.44
CA VAL A 67 8.71 -18.10 11.25
C VAL A 67 8.82 -19.25 10.23
N GLY A 68 9.92 -20.02 10.24
CA GLY A 68 10.06 -21.30 9.52
C GLY A 68 9.88 -21.22 8.01
#